data_AF-A0A6G0Y9P3-F1
#
_entry.id   AF-A0A6G0Y9P3-F1
#
_cell.length_a   1.000
_cell.length_b   1.000
_cell.length_c   1.000
_cell.angle_alpha   90.00
_cell.angle_beta   90.00
_cell.angle_gamma   90.00
#
_symmetry.space_group_name_H-M   'P 1'
#
loop_
_entity.id
_entity.type
_entity.pdbx_description
1 polymer ?
#
loop_
_entity_poly.entity_id
_entity_poly.type
_entity_poly.pdbx_seq_one_letter_code
_entity_poly.pdbx_strand_id
1 'polypeptide(L)'
;MCDGWINIRNESIVNFVITTPKPILYKSLATGVDRHTGENVAKYIISVIEDTDPRKVFGVVTDNVKNMKKAWTLLTEKINSLKKLINDEKDIINNIKRGHITSAVFQEKRNANSSTSMALSLPVLTRWGSVVVFFLNHC
;
A
#
# COMPACT_ATOMS: atom_id res chain seq x y z
N MET A 1 -5.84 -7.95 12.31
CA MET A 1 -5.39 -7.91 13.71
C MET A 1 -4.40 -9.05 13.94
N CYS A 2 -3.29 -8.77 14.61
CA CYS A 2 -2.24 -9.71 14.97
C CYS A 2 -2.14 -9.76 16.49
N ASP A 3 -2.18 -10.94 17.07
CA ASP A 3 -2.06 -11.15 18.52
C ASP A 3 -1.05 -12.24 18.83
N GLY A 4 -0.08 -11.94 19.68
CA GLY A 4 1.02 -12.83 20.04
C GLY A 4 0.98 -13.20 21.52
N TRP A 5 0.96 -14.49 21.82
CA TRP A 5 0.99 -15.00 23.20
C TRP A 5 1.90 -16.22 23.32
N ILE A 6 2.10 -16.68 24.56
CA ILE A 6 2.91 -17.85 24.90
C ILE A 6 2.01 -18.83 25.66
N ASN A 7 1.99 -20.10 25.25
CA ASN A 7 1.18 -21.11 25.89
C ASN A 7 1.87 -21.75 27.12
N ILE A 8 1.16 -22.63 27.83
CA ILE A 8 1.69 -23.35 29.00
C ILE A 8 2.88 -24.28 28.70
N ARG A 9 3.09 -24.62 27.42
CA ARG A 9 4.24 -25.40 26.94
C ARG A 9 5.41 -24.51 26.52
N ASN A 10 5.34 -23.21 26.79
CA ASN A 10 6.33 -22.20 26.43
C ASN A 10 6.56 -22.07 24.91
N GLU A 11 5.54 -22.42 24.11
CA GLU A 11 5.53 -22.21 22.67
C GLU A 11 4.92 -20.85 22.37
N SER A 12 5.59 -20.02 21.56
CA SER A 12 4.97 -18.79 21.06
C SER A 12 3.92 -19.11 19.99
N ILE A 13 2.79 -18.41 20.06
CA ILE A 13 1.72 -18.50 19.07
C ILE A 13 1.37 -17.10 18.57
N VAL A 14 1.21 -16.94 17.26
CA VAL A 14 0.71 -15.71 16.62
C VAL A 14 -0.62 -16.00 15.93
N ASN A 15 -1.64 -15.24 16.29
CA ASN A 15 -2.96 -15.30 15.69
C ASN A 15 -3.17 -14.14 14.72
N PHE A 16 -3.62 -14.44 13.51
CA PHE A 16 -4.02 -13.48 12.50
C PHE A 16 -5.53 -13.53 12.33
N VAL A 17 -6.18 -12.40 12.57
CA VAL A 17 -7.62 -12.21 12.39
C VAL A 17 -7.86 -11.18 11.30
N ILE A 18 -8.62 -11.56 10.26
CA ILE A 18 -9.10 -10.65 9.22
C ILE A 18 -10.48 -10.17 9.63
N THR A 19 -10.72 -8.86 9.61
CA THR A 19 -11.89 -8.24 10.25
C THR A 19 -13.04 -7.92 9.30
N THR A 20 -12.90 -8.17 7.99
CA THR A 20 -13.87 -7.74 6.97
C THR A 20 -14.56 -8.91 6.25
N PRO A 21 -15.90 -8.88 6.07
CA PRO A 21 -16.90 -8.03 6.74
C PRO A 21 -17.19 -8.47 8.19
N LYS A 22 -16.78 -9.68 8.58
CA LYS A 22 -16.86 -10.22 9.94
C LYS A 22 -15.48 -10.73 10.36
N PRO A 23 -15.11 -10.62 11.64
CA PRO A 23 -13.85 -11.17 12.12
C PRO A 23 -13.77 -12.69 11.93
N ILE A 24 -12.78 -13.14 11.17
CA ILE A 24 -12.43 -14.54 11.01
C ILE A 24 -11.01 -14.77 11.48
N LEU A 25 -10.78 -15.86 12.21
CA LEU A 25 -9.44 -16.35 12.46
C LEU A 25 -8.90 -16.87 11.12
N TYR A 26 -7.95 -16.14 10.56
CA TYR A 26 -7.37 -16.46 9.25
C TYR A 26 -6.27 -17.51 9.38
N LYS A 27 -5.37 -17.32 10.36
CA LYS A 27 -4.19 -18.17 10.54
C LYS A 27 -3.73 -18.14 12.00
N SER A 28 -3.32 -19.29 12.51
CA SER A 28 -2.63 -19.39 13.81
C SER A 28 -1.30 -20.10 13.57
N LEU A 29 -0.21 -19.45 13.97
CA LEU A 29 1.14 -19.94 13.76
C LEU A 29 1.80 -20.22 15.10
N ALA A 30 2.18 -21.48 15.34
CA ALA A 30 3.10 -21.82 16.43
C ALA A 30 4.52 -21.50 15.96
N THR A 31 5.12 -20.45 16.51
CA THR A 31 6.46 -20.00 16.15
C THR A 31 7.59 -20.81 16.81
N GLY A 32 7.25 -21.84 17.61
CA GLY A 32 8.22 -22.80 18.13
C GLY A 32 9.39 -22.14 18.87
N VAL A 33 10.62 -22.60 18.57
CA VAL A 33 11.88 -22.10 19.15
C VAL A 33 12.29 -20.74 18.56
N ASP A 34 11.80 -20.40 17.37
CA ASP A 34 11.96 -19.10 16.74
C ASP A 34 11.05 -18.09 17.42
N ARG A 35 11.50 -17.68 18.62
CA ARG A 35 10.89 -16.64 19.46
C ARG A 35 10.36 -15.50 18.59
N HIS A 36 9.26 -14.90 19.03
CA HIS A 36 8.66 -13.66 18.52
C HIS A 36 9.66 -12.49 18.44
N THR A 37 10.72 -12.58 17.64
CA THR A 37 11.57 -11.46 17.29
C THR A 37 10.75 -10.54 16.40
N GLY A 38 10.93 -9.23 16.56
CA GLY A 38 10.18 -8.26 15.75
C GLY A 38 10.36 -8.49 14.25
N GLU A 39 11.51 -9.01 13.84
CA GLU A 39 11.82 -9.40 12.47
C GLU A 39 10.93 -10.55 11.97
N ASN A 40 10.79 -11.63 12.74
CA ASN A 40 10.00 -12.78 12.34
C ASN A 40 8.51 -12.41 12.27
N VAL A 41 8.03 -11.66 13.26
CA VAL A 41 6.66 -11.14 13.27
C VAL A 41 6.38 -10.26 12.05
N ALA A 42 7.30 -9.35 11.70
CA ALA A 42 7.16 -8.54 10.50
C ALA A 42 7.08 -9.38 9.22
N LYS A 43 7.92 -10.42 9.09
CA LYS A 43 7.87 -11.36 7.96
C LYS A 43 6.54 -12.09 7.87
N TYR A 44 6.00 -12.57 9.00
CA TYR A 44 4.70 -13.24 9.01
C TYR A 44 3.58 -12.29 8.61
N ILE A 45 3.58 -11.06 9.13
CA ILE A 45 2.60 -10.03 8.74
C ILE A 45 2.68 -9.77 7.23
N ILE A 46 3.87 -9.62 6.67
CA ILE A 46 4.05 -9.41 5.22
C ILE A 46 3.51 -10.61 4.44
N SER A 47 3.82 -11.85 4.85
CA SER A 47 3.31 -13.04 4.17
C SER A 47 1.77 -13.10 4.16
N VAL A 48 1.12 -12.74 5.27
CA VAL A 48 -0.34 -12.72 5.36
C VAL A 48 -0.95 -11.62 4.48
N ILE A 49 -0.29 -10.47 4.37
CA ILE A 49 -0.72 -9.38 3.48
C ILE A 49 -0.60 -9.81 2.01
N GLU A 50 0.51 -10.46 1.64
CA GLU A 50 0.73 -10.99 0.29
C GLU A 50 -0.32 -12.06 -0.05
N ASP A 51 -0.61 -12.98 0.89
CA ASP A 51 -1.62 -14.03 0.73
C ASP A 51 -3.07 -13.47 0.61
N THR A 52 -3.37 -12.36 1.28
CA THR A 52 -4.73 -11.76 1.33
C THR A 52 -5.00 -10.78 0.17
N ASP A 53 -4.04 -10.60 -0.74
CA ASP A 53 -3.94 -9.48 -1.68
C ASP A 53 -3.67 -8.13 -0.95
N PRO A 54 -2.48 -7.53 -1.14
CA PRO A 54 -2.13 -6.26 -0.51
C PRO A 54 -3.12 -5.12 -0.79
N ARG A 55 -3.85 -5.16 -1.91
CA ARG A 55 -4.83 -4.12 -2.29
C ARG A 55 -6.08 -4.13 -1.43
N LYS A 56 -6.37 -5.24 -0.76
CA LYS A 56 -7.55 -5.41 0.11
C LYS A 56 -7.26 -5.11 1.57
N VAL A 57 -5.99 -4.93 1.92
CA VAL A 57 -5.56 -4.66 3.30
C VAL A 57 -5.56 -3.16 3.55
N PHE A 58 -6.49 -2.70 4.39
CA PHE A 58 -6.54 -1.29 4.80
C PHE A 58 -5.51 -0.96 5.88
N GLY A 59 -5.27 -1.89 6.81
CA GLY A 59 -4.35 -1.65 7.92
C GLY A 59 -4.10 -2.91 8.75
N VAL A 60 -3.01 -2.86 9.50
CA VAL A 60 -2.61 -3.91 10.46
C VAL A 60 -2.71 -3.33 11.86
N VAL A 61 -3.32 -4.08 12.76
CA VAL A 61 -3.41 -3.75 14.19
C VAL A 61 -2.65 -4.82 14.96
N THR A 62 -1.68 -4.39 15.77
CA THR A 62 -0.86 -5.25 16.63
C THR A 62 -0.90 -4.72 18.06
N ASP A 63 -0.54 -5.56 19.03
CA ASP A 63 -0.35 -5.17 20.42
C ASP A 63 0.91 -4.31 20.63
N ASN A 64 1.00 -3.71 21.83
CA ASN A 64 2.02 -2.70 22.17
C ASN A 64 3.32 -3.30 22.75
N VAL A 65 3.53 -4.62 22.64
CA VAL A 65 4.70 -5.31 23.19
C VAL A 65 5.97 -4.93 22.42
N LYS A 66 7.13 -4.95 23.09
CA LYS A 66 8.44 -4.51 22.53
C LYS A 66 8.76 -5.10 21.15
N ASN A 67 8.49 -6.39 20.96
CA ASN A 67 8.77 -7.07 19.70
C ASN A 67 7.83 -6.63 18.58
N MET A 68 6.58 -6.33 18.93
CA MET A 68 5.56 -5.85 17.99
C MET A 68 5.83 -4.41 17.58
N LYS A 69 6.31 -3.56 18.50
CA LYS A 69 6.84 -2.23 18.18
C LYS A 69 7.99 -2.30 17.19
N LYS A 70 8.93 -3.22 17.41
CA LYS A 70 10.06 -3.41 16.49
C LYS A 70 9.58 -3.87 15.10
N ALA A 71 8.63 -4.80 15.05
CA ALA A 71 7.99 -5.23 13.79
C ALA A 71 7.32 -4.05 13.07
N TRP A 72 6.62 -3.20 13.83
CA TRP A 72 5.96 -2.00 13.31
C TRP A 72 6.95 -1.00 12.69
N THR A 73 8.07 -0.75 13.35
CA THR A 73 9.13 0.12 12.82
C THR A 73 9.64 -0.40 11.48
N LEU A 74 9.95 -1.70 11.39
CA LEU A 74 10.44 -2.33 10.15
C LEU A 74 9.42 -2.23 9.00
N LEU A 75 8.14 -2.48 9.29
CA LEU A 75 7.06 -2.32 8.31
C LEU A 75 6.92 -0.88 7.83
N THR A 76 6.99 0.07 8.77
CA THR A 76 6.85 1.50 8.50
C THR A 76 8.00 2.02 7.64
N GLU A 77 9.24 1.60 7.92
CA GLU A 77 10.42 1.95 7.12
C GLU A 77 10.31 1.45 5.67
N LYS A 78 9.83 0.21 5.48
CA LYS A 78 9.59 -0.36 4.14
C LYS A 78 8.53 0.45 3.38
N ILE A 79 7.41 0.78 4.03
CA ILE A 79 6.33 1.58 3.43
C ILE A 79 6.79 3.00 3.12
N ASN A 80 7.55 3.64 4.02
CA ASN A 80 8.04 5.00 3.80
C ASN A 80 9.03 5.07 2.64
N SER A 81 9.90 4.08 2.49
CA SER A 81 10.81 3.97 1.34
C SER A 81 10.03 3.87 0.03
N LEU A 82 8.96 3.08 -0.01
CA LEU A 82 8.08 2.98 -1.17
C LEU A 82 7.33 4.29 -1.48
N LYS A 83 6.86 4.99 -0.44
CA LYS A 83 6.19 6.30 -0.61
C LYS A 83 7.13 7.35 -1.21
N LYS A 84 8.41 7.36 -0.82
CA LYS A 84 9.42 8.25 -1.40
C LYS A 84 9.58 7.98 -2.91
N LEU A 85 9.77 6.71 -3.29
CA LEU A 85 9.89 6.33 -4.70
C LEU A 85 8.67 6.75 -5.54
N ILE A 86 7.45 6.55 -5.02
CA ILE A 86 6.22 6.97 -5.70
C ILE A 86 6.16 8.51 -5.83
N ASN A 87 6.64 9.23 -4.83
CA ASN A 87 6.69 10.69 -4.89
C ASN A 87 7.70 11.17 -5.94
N ASP A 88 8.88 10.57 -5.96
CA ASP A 88 9.93 10.88 -6.95
C ASP A 88 9.43 10.61 -8.38
N GLU A 89 8.73 9.49 -8.60
CA GLU A 89 8.09 9.18 -9.89
C GLU A 89 7.04 10.23 -10.29
N LYS A 90 6.19 10.65 -9.35
CA LYS A 90 5.21 11.72 -9.58
C LYS A 90 5.88 13.04 -9.93
N ASP A 91 6.98 13.37 -9.27
CA ASP A 91 7.74 14.59 -9.53
C ASP A 91 8.36 14.59 -10.93
N ILE A 92 8.90 13.44 -11.38
CA ILE A 92 9.38 13.26 -12.75
C ILE A 92 8.23 13.47 -13.76
N ILE A 93 7.10 12.80 -13.55
CA ILE A 93 5.92 12.93 -14.44
C ILE A 93 5.43 14.39 -14.49
N ASN A 94 5.39 15.06 -13.34
CA ASN A 94 4.99 16.46 -13.24
C ASN A 94 5.98 17.39 -13.97
N ASN A 95 7.28 17.11 -13.89
CA ASN A 95 8.29 17.87 -14.60
C ASN A 95 8.14 17.71 -16.13
N ILE A 96 7.96 16.47 -16.62
CA ILE A 96 7.71 16.21 -18.05
C ILE A 96 6.45 16.94 -18.55
N LYS A 97 5.36 16.89 -17.77
CA LYS A 97 4.11 17.60 -18.09
C LYS A 97 4.27 19.12 -18.14
N ARG A 98 5.15 19.69 -17.31
CA ARG A 98 5.46 21.13 -17.27
C ARG A 98 6.46 21.56 -18.34
N GLY A 99 7.12 20.62 -19.03
CA GLY A 99 8.04 20.91 -20.11
C GLY A 99 7.35 21.68 -21.25
N HIS A 100 7.78 22.93 -21.46
CA HIS A 100 7.23 23.81 -22.50
C HIS A 100 7.29 23.19 -23.90
N ILE A 101 8.33 22.40 -24.19
CA ILE A 101 8.52 21.70 -25.48
C ILE A 101 7.42 20.66 -25.71
N THR A 102 7.11 19.82 -24.70
CA THR A 102 6.06 18.81 -24.80
C THR A 102 4.69 19.44 -25.04
N SER A 103 4.41 20.55 -24.36
CA SER A 103 3.19 21.34 -24.54
C SER A 103 3.13 22.00 -25.93
N ALA A 104 4.25 22.55 -26.41
CA ALA A 104 4.37 23.16 -27.73
C ALA A 104 4.17 22.15 -28.87
N VAL A 105 4.86 21.00 -28.82
CA VAL A 105 4.70 19.90 -29.78
C VAL A 105 3.27 19.36 -29.80
N PHE A 106 2.60 19.29 -28.64
CA PHE A 106 1.19 18.91 -28.56
C PHE A 106 0.28 19.94 -29.26
N GLN A 107 0.48 21.24 -29.02
CA GLN A 107 -0.28 22.28 -29.70
C GLN A 107 -0.03 22.32 -31.20
N GLU A 108 1.23 22.14 -31.65
CA GLU A 108 1.58 22.03 -33.07
C GLU A 108 0.81 20.90 -33.76
N LYS A 109 0.83 19.68 -33.20
CA LYS A 109 0.08 18.54 -33.74
C LYS A 109 -1.44 18.75 -33.71
N ARG A 110 -1.95 19.52 -32.74
CA ARG A 110 -3.38 19.87 -32.68
C ARG A 110 -3.76 20.84 -33.79
N ASN A 111 -2.92 21.85 -34.04
CA ASN A 111 -3.16 22.86 -35.07
C ASN A 111 -3.00 22.28 -36.48
N ALA A 112 -2.06 21.36 -36.68
CA ALA A 112 -1.83 20.66 -37.95
C ALA A 112 -3.03 19.79 -38.41
N ASN A 113 -3.84 19.28 -37.46
CA ASN A 113 -5.03 18.46 -37.75
C ASN A 113 -6.34 19.27 -37.82
N SER A 114 -6.29 20.61 -37.71
CA SER A 114 -7.48 21.48 -37.65
C SER A 114 -8.26 21.62 -38.97
N SER A 115 -7.70 21.17 -40.09
CA SER A 115 -8.37 21.14 -41.40
C SER A 115 -9.41 20.01 -41.52
N THR A 116 -9.35 19.00 -40.65
CA THR A 116 -10.42 18.02 -40.45
C THR A 116 -11.17 18.37 -39.16
N SER A 117 -12.46 18.64 -39.26
CA SER A 117 -13.36 19.03 -38.16
C SER A 117 -13.50 17.96 -37.07
N MET A 118 -12.47 17.79 -36.25
CA MET A 118 -12.53 17.14 -34.95
C MET A 118 -11.55 17.87 -34.06
N ALA A 119 -12.05 18.78 -33.22
CA ALA A 119 -11.31 19.15 -32.04
C ALA A 119 -11.04 17.85 -31.27
N LEU A 120 -9.78 17.42 -31.16
CA LEU A 120 -9.35 16.40 -30.21
C LEU A 120 -9.51 16.99 -28.80
N SER A 121 -10.76 17.16 -28.36
CA SER A 121 -11.09 17.25 -26.96
C SER A 121 -10.75 15.88 -26.38
N LEU A 122 -9.89 15.88 -25.36
CA LEU A 122 -9.68 14.69 -24.56
C LEU A 122 -11.08 14.23 -24.12
N PRO A 123 -11.49 12.97 -24.39
CA PRO A 123 -12.73 12.48 -23.83
C PRO A 123 -12.63 12.69 -22.32
N VAL A 124 -13.61 13.42 -21.79
CA VAL A 124 -13.94 13.66 -20.38
C VAL A 124 -12.93 13.05 -19.41
N LEU A 125 -12.23 13.87 -18.61
CA LEU A 125 -11.39 13.48 -17.45
C LEU A 125 -11.58 12.01 -17.05
N THR A 126 -10.89 11.08 -17.71
CA THR A 126 -10.97 9.67 -17.33
C THR A 126 -10.12 9.53 -16.09
N ARG A 127 -10.75 9.68 -14.93
CA ARG A 127 -10.23 9.44 -13.56
C ARG A 127 -9.85 7.97 -13.33
N TRP A 128 -9.37 7.26 -14.35
CA TRP A 128 -8.95 5.86 -14.28
C TRP A 128 -7.43 5.70 -14.09
N GLY A 129 -6.72 6.79 -13.76
CA GLY A 129 -5.28 6.76 -13.45
C GLY A 129 -4.87 7.43 -12.14
N SER A 130 -5.78 8.11 -11.45
CA SER A 130 -5.53 8.50 -10.06
C SER A 130 -5.82 7.29 -9.20
N VAL A 131 -4.81 6.72 -8.55
CA VAL A 131 -5.03 5.86 -7.37
C VAL A 131 -6.03 6.59 -6.49
N VAL A 132 -7.26 6.07 -6.45
CA VAL A 132 -8.34 6.58 -5.62
C VAL A 132 -7.96 6.22 -4.19
N VAL A 133 -7.21 7.12 -3.55
CA VAL A 133 -7.10 7.14 -2.09
C VAL A 133 -8.27 7.97 -1.60
N PHE A 134 -9.40 7.33 -1.31
CA PHE A 134 -10.43 7.94 -0.50
C PHE A 134 -10.01 7.87 0.97
N PHE A 135 -9.54 9.00 1.49
CA PHE A 135 -9.70 9.31 2.91
C PHE A 135 -10.92 10.19 3.06
N LEU A 136 -12.02 9.62 3.57
CA LEU A 136 -13.14 10.35 4.17
C LEU A 136 -13.55 9.51 5.39
N ASN A 137 -13.09 9.85 6.59
CA ASN A 137 -13.66 10.84 7.52
C ASN A 137 -15.14 10.60 7.85
N HIS A 138 -15.35 10.31 9.14
CA HIS A 138 -16.58 10.37 9.95
C HIS A 138 -17.68 9.33 9.71
N CYS A 139 -17.77 8.38 10.64
CA CYS A 139 -18.86 8.31 11.63
C CYS A 139 -18.29 7.76 12.95
#